data_AF-A0ABD1N5L0-F1
#
_entry.id   AF-A0ABD1N5L0-F1
#
_cell.length_a   1.000
_cell.length_b   1.000
_cell.length_c   1.000
_cell.angle_alpha   90.00
_cell.angle_beta   90.00
_cell.angle_gamma   90.00
#
_symmetry.space_group_name_H-M   'P 1'
#
loop_
_entity.id
_entity.type
_entity.pdbx_description
1 polymer ?
#
loop_
_entity_poly.entity_id
_entity_poly.type
_entity_poly.pdbx_seq_one_letter_code
_entity_poly.pdbx_strand_id
1 'polypeptide(L)' 'MVAEKLDSLASEFTSLAKHIERVKRLLHYASLLSVLEAAEQVPENRMAGCATEVWVVAEVDEWRRMRYG' A
#
# COMPACT_ATOMS: atom_id res chain seq x y z
N MET A 1 11.10 -11.18 -8.93
CA MET A 1 11.71 -10.06 -8.17
C MET A 1 10.65 -9.01 -7.79
N VAL A 2 10.88 -8.08 -6.85
CA VAL A 2 9.91 -7.01 -6.52
C VAL A 2 9.54 -6.18 -7.76
N ALA A 3 10.51 -5.90 -8.63
CA ALA A 3 10.29 -5.18 -9.88
C ALA A 3 9.25 -5.85 -10.78
N GLU A 4 9.35 -7.17 -11.01
CA GLU A 4 8.38 -7.92 -11.84
C GLU A 4 6.94 -7.83 -11.29
N LYS A 5 6.77 -7.79 -9.96
CA LYS A 5 5.45 -7.62 -9.34
C LYS A 5 4.90 -6.22 -9.60
N LEU A 6 5.74 -5.20 -9.54
CA LEU A 6 5.35 -3.82 -9.85
C LEU A 6 5.02 -3.67 -11.33
N ASP A 7 5.79 -4.28 -12.22
CA ASP A 7 5.53 -4.27 -13.67
C ASP A 7 4.21 -4.97 -14.01
N SER A 8 3.91 -6.08 -13.33
CA SER A 8 2.62 -6.78 -13.45
C SER A 8 1.46 -5.90 -12.98
N LEU A 9 1.60 -5.20 -11.85
CA LEU A 9 0.58 -4.27 -11.36
C LEU A 9 0.38 -3.11 -12.32
N ALA A 10 1.46 -2.51 -12.82
CA ALA A 10 1.39 -1.42 -13.79
C ALA A 10 0.69 -1.85 -15.08
N SER A 11 1.02 -3.04 -15.60
CA SER A 11 0.38 -3.63 -16.79
C SER A 11 -1.10 -3.91 -16.55
N GLU A 12 -1.46 -4.46 -15.38
CA GLU A 12 -2.84 -4.71 -15.01
C GLU A 12 -3.65 -3.41 -15.02
N PHE A 13 -3.21 -2.38 -14.29
CA PHE A 13 -3.92 -1.10 -14.21
C PHE A 13 -4.00 -0.38 -15.57
N THR A 14 -2.99 -0.52 -16.41
CA THR A 14 -2.97 0.04 -17.77
C THR A 14 -4.01 -0.65 -18.67
N SER A 15 -4.19 -1.96 -18.51
CA SER A 15 -5.18 -2.74 -19.28
C SER A 15 -6.64 -2.40 -18.95
N LEU A 16 -6.91 -1.81 -17.78
CA LEU A 16 -8.24 -1.38 -17.38
C LEU A 16 -8.64 -0.12 -18.13
N ALA A 17 -9.62 -0.24 -19.04
CA ALA A 17 -10.01 0.83 -19.95
C ALA A 17 -10.81 1.94 -19.27
N LYS A 18 -11.71 1.59 -18.35
CA LYS A 18 -12.57 2.60 -17.69
C LYS A 18 -11.94 3.05 -16.38
N HIS A 19 -11.99 4.37 -16.14
CA HIS A 19 -11.50 4.97 -14.89
C HIS A 19 -12.07 4.28 -13.64
N ILE A 20 -13.38 3.98 -13.65
CA ILE A 20 -14.03 3.31 -12.51
C ILE A 20 -13.51 1.90 -12.24
N GLU A 21 -13.01 1.18 -13.25
CA GLU A 21 -12.45 -0.15 -13.08
C GLU A 21 -11.10 -0.09 -12.36
N ARG A 22 -10.29 0.93 -12.66
CA ARG A 22 -9.04 1.20 -11.92
C ARG A 22 -9.31 1.54 -10.46
N VAL A 23 -10.33 2.35 -10.19
CA VAL A 23 -10.75 2.68 -8.81
C VAL A 23 -11.21 1.43 -8.07
N LYS A 24 -12.07 0.60 -8.69
CA LYS A 24 -12.50 -0.68 -8.09
C LYS A 24 -11.32 -1.59 -7.80
N ARG A 25 -10.35 -1.68 -8.71
CA ARG A 25 -9.16 -2.50 -8.53
C ARG A 25 -8.27 -1.97 -7.41
N LEU A 26 -8.11 -0.65 -7.30
CA LEU A 26 -7.38 -0.03 -6.20
C LEU A 26 -8.03 -0.34 -4.84
N LEU A 27 -9.36 -0.21 -4.74
CA LEU A 27 -10.10 -0.55 -3.52
C LEU A 27 -10.00 -2.04 -3.17
N HIS A 28 -9.97 -2.91 -4.19
CA HIS A 28 -9.72 -4.33 -3.97
C HIS A 28 -8.33 -4.56 -3.35
N TYR A 29 -7.26 -3.94 -3.86
CA TYR A 29 -5.94 -4.06 -3.24
C TYR A 29 -5.91 -3.50 -1.81
N ALA A 30 -6.60 -2.38 -1.55
CA ALA A 30 -6.72 -1.83 -0.20
C ALA A 30 -7.37 -2.83 0.76
N SER A 31 -8.37 -3.59 0.31
CA SER A 31 -9.02 -4.64 1.13
C SER A 31 -8.14 -5.85 1.44
N LEU A 32 -7.02 -6.02 0.72
CA LEU A 32 -6.05 -7.08 0.96
C LEU A 32 -4.96 -6.67 1.96
N LEU A 33 -4.88 -5.39 2.32
CA LEU A 33 -3.93 -4.91 3.32
C LEU A 33 -4.31 -5.43 4.70
N SER A 34 -3.31 -5.81 5.49
CA SER A 34 -3.50 -6.08 6.91
C SER A 34 -3.99 -4.82 7.62
N VAL A 35 -4.88 -4.99 8.60
CA VAL A 35 -5.30 -3.88 9.45
C VAL A 35 -4.12 -3.46 10.31
N LEU A 36 -3.82 -2.16 10.35
CA LEU A 36 -2.82 -1.61 11.24
C LEU A 36 -3.35 -1.61 12.68
N GLU A 37 -2.57 -2.15 13.60
CA GLU A 37 -2.89 -2.16 15.02
C GLU A 37 -3.09 -0.74 15.56
N ALA A 38 -4.11 -0.55 16.41
CA ALA A 38 -4.43 0.79 16.94
C ALA A 38 -3.27 1.41 17.74
N ALA A 39 -2.43 0.58 18.36
CA ALA A 39 -1.24 1.01 19.08
C ALA A 39 -0.18 1.66 18.17
N GLU A 40 -0.18 1.35 16.87
CA GLU A 40 0.77 1.88 15.89
C GLU A 40 0.30 3.20 15.28
N GLN A 41 -0.91 3.67 15.59
CA GLN A 41 -1.45 4.95 15.11
C GLN A 41 -0.92 6.14 15.92
N VAL A 42 0.40 6.20 16.10
CA VAL A 42 1.11 7.27 16.82
C VAL A 42 1.57 8.39 15.88
N PRO A 43 1.82 9.62 16.39
CA PRO A 43 2.27 10.74 15.57
C PRO A 43 3.54 10.46 14.74
N GLU A 44 4.44 9.61 15.23
CA GLU A 44 5.70 9.25 14.58
C GLU A 44 5.48 8.43 13.31
N ASN A 45 4.43 7.62 13.26
CA ASN A 45 4.06 6.81 12.09
C ASN A 45 3.11 7.56 11.14
N ARG A 46 2.67 8.77 11.52
CA ARG A 46 1.72 9.56 10.73
C ARG A 46 2.40 10.21 9.53
N MET A 47 1.83 10.00 8.35
CA MET A 47 2.29 10.62 7.12
C MET A 47 1.80 12.07 7.01
N ALA A 48 2.75 13.00 6.86
CA ALA A 48 2.44 14.40 6.59
C ALA A 48 2.12 14.61 5.09
N GLY A 49 1.26 15.60 4.79
CA GLY A 49 0.95 16.01 3.41
C GLY A 49 -0.17 15.21 2.72
N CYS A 50 -0.76 14.22 3.39
CA CYS A 50 -1.97 13.55 2.91
C CYS A 50 -3.22 14.38 3.24
N ALA A 51 -4.24 14.32 2.37
CA ALA A 51 -5.53 15.00 2.61
C ALA A 51 -6.36 14.35 3.74
N THR A 52 -6.00 13.12 4.12
CA THR A 52 -6.62 12.33 5.19
C THR A 52 -5.54 11.82 6.13
N GLU A 53 -5.94 11.32 7.30
CA GLU A 53 -5.01 10.70 8.22
C GLU A 53 -4.56 9.33 7.69
N VAL A 54 -3.25 9.15 7.60
CA VAL A 54 -2.60 7.93 7.10
C VAL A 54 -1.42 7.64 8.02
N TRP A 55 -1.31 6.38 8.44
CA TRP A 55 -0.19 5.87 9.23
C TRP A 55 0.52 4.77 8.43
N VAL A 56 1.84 4.71 8.54
CA VAL A 56 2.67 3.67 7.93
C VAL A 56 3.74 3.25 8.91
N VAL A 57 3.86 1.95 9.14
CA VAL A 57 4.96 1.37 9.91
C VAL A 57 5.95 0.75 8.94
N ALA A 58 7.25 0.96 9.17
CA ALA A 58 8.31 0.36 8.38
C ALA A 58 9.33 -0.31 9.29
N GLU A 59 9.55 -1.61 9.12
CA GLU A 59 10.49 -2.38 9.92
C GLU A 59 11.44 -3.19 9.03
N VAL A 60 12.64 -3.49 9.53
CA VAL A 60 13.59 -4.37 8.84
C VAL A 60 13.45 -5.78 9.41
N ASP A 61 13.18 -6.75 8.53
CA ASP A 61 13.08 -8.15 8.92
C ASP A 61 14.45 -8.82 9.13
N GLU A 62 14.44 -10.05 9.61
CA GLU A 62 15.65 -10.85 9.86
C GLU A 62 16.50 -11.10 8.59
N TRP A 63 15.90 -10.96 7.41
CA TRP A 63 16.57 -11.08 6.11
C TRP A 63 17.00 -9.71 5.55
N ARG A 64 16.98 -8.66 6.37
CA ARG A 64 17.32 -7.27 6.00
C ARG A 64 16.40 -6.68 4.92
N ARG A 65 15.15 -7.11 4.87
CA ARG A 65 14.14 -6.56 3.96
C ARG A 65 13.24 -5.60 4.72
N MET A 66 12.87 -4.51 4.07
CA MET A 66 11.84 -3.60 4.60
C MET A 66 10.47 -4.27 4.52
N ARG A 67 9.74 -4.30 5.62
CA ARG A 67 8.32 -4.66 5.70
C ARG A 67 7.52 -3.42 6.07
N TYR A 68 6.32 -3.32 5.49
CA TYR A 68 5.42 -2.18 5.68
C TYR A 68 4.09 -2.67 6.23
N GLY A 69 3.59 -1.97 7.24
CA GLY A 69 2.30 -2.20 7.89
C GLY A 69 1.44 -0.96 7.87
#